data_AF-A0A059BKN9-F1
#
_entry.id   AF-A0A059BKN9-F1
#
_cell.length_a   1.000
_cell.length_b   1.000
_cell.length_c   1.000
_cell.angle_alpha   90.00
_cell.angle_beta   90.00
_cell.angle_gamma   90.00
#
_symmetry.space_group_name_H-M   'P 1'
#
loop_
_entity.id
_entity.type
_entity.pdbx_description
1 polymer ?
#
loop_
_entity_poly.entity_id
_entity_poly.type
_entity_poly.pdbx_seq_one_letter_code
_entity_poly.pdbx_strand_id
1 'polypeptide(L)'
;MNNPPTPFLFGFWASPFAIRVLWALKLKEVAFDECVEEDLGKLIAKSLVILEYINETWKQKALLPQDPHDRAKAPFWAKFVDDKCMPAIISIFRKKGEDQQRAAKEAQQNLKILEGGLEKKPFFGGDTINIVDIAGGSMWYCVRAVEVHIGINLVDAEDMSLLSSWFQRFIDISIIKEYAPLWGAILEHKEGLQKMLMALST
;
A
#
# COMPACT_ATOMS: atom_id res chain seq x y z
N MET A 1 5.74 -10.12 -32.42
CA MET A 1 5.07 -10.03 -31.10
C MET A 1 4.56 -8.61 -30.98
N ASN A 2 3.24 -8.43 -30.87
CA ASN A 2 2.66 -7.10 -30.70
C ASN A 2 3.00 -6.63 -29.29
N ASN A 3 3.67 -5.49 -29.14
CA ASN A 3 3.82 -4.87 -27.84
C ASN A 3 2.43 -4.59 -27.25
N PRO A 4 2.21 -4.83 -25.94
CA PRO A 4 0.97 -4.44 -25.30
C PRO A 4 0.77 -2.92 -25.44
N PRO A 5 -0.48 -2.45 -25.57
CA PRO A 5 -0.76 -1.01 -25.65
C PRO A 5 -0.26 -0.28 -24.40
N THR A 6 0.12 0.99 -24.57
CA THR A 6 0.46 1.88 -23.46
C THR A 6 -0.71 1.93 -22.46
N PRO A 7 -0.50 1.60 -21.18
CA PRO A 7 -1.56 1.65 -20.19
C PRO A 7 -1.88 3.10 -19.80
N PHE A 8 -3.15 3.36 -19.48
CA PHE A 8 -3.60 4.60 -18.86
C PHE A 8 -3.79 4.37 -17.36
N LEU A 9 -3.16 5.20 -16.53
CA LEU A 9 -3.30 5.12 -15.08
C LEU A 9 -4.33 6.14 -14.59
N PHE A 10 -5.47 5.65 -14.14
CA PHE A 10 -6.47 6.46 -13.45
C PHE A 10 -6.36 6.28 -11.93
N GLY A 11 -6.17 7.38 -11.20
CA GLY A 11 -6.12 7.29 -9.75
C GLY A 11 -5.90 8.63 -9.05
N PHE A 12 -6.37 8.70 -7.81
CA PHE A 12 -6.14 9.85 -6.95
C PHE A 12 -4.74 9.77 -6.33
N TRP A 13 -3.94 10.84 -6.43
CA TRP A 13 -2.51 10.86 -6.07
C TRP A 13 -2.23 10.50 -4.61
N ALA A 14 -3.16 10.76 -3.68
CA ALA A 14 -3.04 10.38 -2.27
C ALA A 14 -3.68 9.01 -1.94
N SER A 15 -4.21 8.31 -2.95
CA SER A 15 -4.78 6.97 -2.77
C SER A 15 -3.67 5.94 -2.69
N PRO A 16 -3.52 5.21 -1.56
CA PRO A 16 -2.53 4.13 -1.46
C PRO A 16 -2.76 3.06 -2.54
N PHE A 17 -3.99 2.85 -3.00
CA PHE A 17 -4.32 1.90 -4.05
C PHE A 17 -3.82 2.33 -5.43
N ALA A 18 -3.85 3.63 -5.74
CA ALA A 18 -3.34 4.16 -7.00
C ALA A 18 -1.81 4.16 -7.03
N ILE A 19 -1.19 4.55 -5.91
CA ILE A 19 0.26 4.58 -5.73
C ILE A 19 0.88 3.19 -5.98
N ARG A 20 0.22 2.10 -5.57
CA ARG A 20 0.66 0.73 -5.88
C ARG A 20 0.86 0.50 -7.38
N VAL A 21 -0.11 0.93 -8.18
CA VAL A 21 -0.09 0.72 -9.64
C VAL A 21 1.00 1.57 -10.28
N LEU A 22 1.13 2.83 -9.85
CA LEU A 22 2.22 3.71 -10.26
C LEU A 22 3.59 3.05 -10.02
N TRP A 23 3.84 2.60 -8.80
CA TRP A 23 5.11 1.94 -8.46
C TRP A 23 5.34 0.67 -9.27
N ALA A 24 4.31 -0.16 -9.48
CA ALA A 24 4.44 -1.37 -10.28
C ALA A 24 4.80 -1.08 -11.75
N LEU A 25 4.19 -0.06 -12.35
CA LEU A 25 4.53 0.37 -13.72
C LEU A 25 5.97 0.89 -13.80
N LYS A 26 6.38 1.73 -12.84
CA LYS A 26 7.76 2.26 -12.78
C LYS A 26 8.79 1.16 -12.53
N LEU A 27 8.50 0.20 -11.66
CA LEU A 27 9.37 -0.96 -11.42
C LEU A 27 9.55 -1.86 -12.65
N LYS A 28 8.57 -1.83 -13.57
CA LYS A 28 8.61 -2.57 -14.83
C LYS A 28 9.19 -1.75 -15.99
N GLU A 29 9.56 -0.50 -15.74
CA GLU A 29 10.03 0.46 -16.75
C GLU A 29 9.02 0.63 -17.90
N VAL A 30 7.73 0.55 -17.57
CA VAL A 30 6.64 0.70 -18.55
C VAL A 30 6.28 2.17 -18.66
N ALA A 31 6.36 2.72 -19.87
CA ALA A 31 5.79 4.03 -20.16
C ALA A 31 4.26 3.97 -20.05
N PHE A 32 3.65 5.00 -19.47
CA PHE A 32 2.21 5.15 -19.33
C PHE A 32 1.86 6.62 -19.47
N ASP A 33 0.66 6.90 -19.97
CA ASP A 33 0.15 8.27 -20.03
C ASP A 33 -0.52 8.60 -18.68
N GLU A 34 -0.06 9.68 -18.04
CA GLU A 34 -0.66 10.22 -16.82
C GLU A 34 -1.91 11.02 -17.21
N CYS A 35 -3.10 10.50 -16.87
CA CYS A 35 -4.34 11.25 -17.03
C CYS A 35 -5.06 11.39 -15.67
N VAL A 36 -5.16 12.64 -15.22
CA VAL A 36 -6.11 13.06 -14.18
C VAL A 36 -7.44 13.30 -14.89
N GLU A 37 -8.45 12.52 -14.48
CA GLU A 37 -9.84 12.55 -14.95
C GLU A 37 -10.14 11.98 -16.36
N GLU A 38 -11.05 10.99 -16.34
CA GLU A 38 -11.85 10.29 -17.37
C GLU A 38 -11.32 10.16 -18.83
N ASP A 39 -11.13 8.93 -19.32
CA ASP A 39 -12.01 8.27 -20.34
C ASP A 39 -11.54 6.84 -20.78
N LEU A 40 -12.52 5.96 -21.04
CA LEU A 40 -12.62 4.72 -21.86
C LEU A 40 -11.62 3.53 -21.86
N GLY A 41 -12.20 2.31 -21.84
CA GLY A 41 -11.81 1.21 -22.75
C GLY A 41 -11.79 -0.21 -22.20
N LYS A 42 -11.04 -0.46 -21.11
CA LYS A 42 -10.90 -1.78 -20.46
C LYS A 42 -10.56 -1.60 -18.98
N LEU A 43 -11.55 -1.26 -18.17
CA LEU A 43 -11.36 -0.99 -16.74
C LEU A 43 -11.10 -2.30 -15.98
N ILE A 44 -9.84 -2.53 -15.59
CA ILE A 44 -9.53 -3.46 -14.51
C ILE A 44 -9.66 -2.68 -13.20
N ALA A 45 -10.70 -2.97 -12.42
CA ALA A 45 -10.87 -2.40 -11.09
C ALA A 45 -10.13 -3.24 -10.05
N LYS A 46 -9.71 -2.59 -8.94
CA LYS A 46 -8.94 -3.14 -7.80
C LYS A 46 -7.42 -3.23 -8.04
N SER A 47 -6.67 -2.52 -7.20
CA SER A 47 -5.20 -2.42 -7.32
C SER A 47 -4.51 -3.79 -7.40
N LEU A 48 -4.87 -4.78 -6.56
CA LEU A 48 -4.24 -6.10 -6.57
C LEU A 48 -4.42 -6.84 -7.91
N VAL A 49 -5.61 -6.76 -8.51
CA VAL A 49 -5.88 -7.38 -9.82
C VAL A 49 -5.07 -6.68 -10.92
N ILE A 50 -4.93 -5.36 -10.83
CA ILE A 50 -4.08 -4.58 -11.74
C ILE A 50 -2.61 -4.97 -11.57
N LEU A 51 -2.13 -5.17 -10.34
CA LEU A 51 -0.76 -5.60 -10.07
C LEU A 51 -0.47 -6.99 -10.67
N GLU A 52 -1.42 -7.92 -10.56
CA GLU A 52 -1.34 -9.24 -11.20
C GLU A 52 -1.30 -9.12 -12.72
N TYR A 53 -2.19 -8.32 -13.30
CA TYR A 53 -2.21 -8.03 -14.74
C TYR A 53 -0.89 -7.43 -15.24
N ILE A 54 -0.33 -6.46 -14.51
CA ILE A 54 0.97 -5.86 -14.84
C ILE A 54 2.07 -6.92 -14.81
N ASN A 55 2.06 -7.79 -13.78
CA ASN A 55 3.02 -8.86 -13.67
C ASN A 55 2.90 -9.91 -14.79
N GLU A 56 1.68 -10.18 -15.24
CA GLU A 56 1.40 -11.09 -16.33
C GLU A 56 1.77 -10.52 -17.70
N THR A 57 1.57 -9.23 -17.90
CA THR A 57 1.76 -8.55 -19.19
C THR A 57 3.23 -8.21 -19.46
N TRP A 58 3.95 -7.69 -18.47
CA TRP A 58 5.34 -7.22 -18.62
C TRP A 58 6.31 -8.09 -17.81
N LYS A 59 7.19 -8.84 -18.49
CA LYS A 59 8.04 -9.88 -17.86
C LYS A 59 9.42 -9.43 -17.41
N GLN A 60 9.80 -8.18 -17.65
CA GLN A 60 11.14 -7.63 -17.41
C GLN A 60 11.62 -7.82 -15.97
N LYS A 61 10.74 -7.60 -14.98
CA LYS A 61 11.04 -7.76 -13.56
C LYS A 61 9.91 -8.49 -12.86
N ALA A 62 10.13 -9.69 -12.35
CA ALA A 62 9.06 -10.43 -11.66
C ALA A 62 8.60 -9.67 -10.39
N LEU A 63 7.28 -9.50 -10.23
CA LEU A 63 6.66 -8.94 -9.01
C LEU A 63 6.07 -10.04 -8.12
N LEU A 64 6.26 -11.30 -8.50
CA LEU A 64 5.90 -12.46 -7.69
C LEU A 64 7.14 -13.32 -7.46
N PRO A 65 7.23 -14.01 -6.31
CA PRO A 65 8.29 -15.00 -6.08
C PRO A 65 8.33 -16.05 -7.19
N GLN A 66 9.54 -16.52 -7.53
CA GLN A 66 9.72 -17.63 -8.47
C GLN A 66 9.41 -18.97 -7.82
N ASP A 67 9.72 -19.12 -6.53
CA ASP A 67 9.40 -20.30 -5.76
C ASP A 67 7.87 -20.52 -5.71
N PRO A 68 7.35 -21.69 -6.11
CA PRO A 68 5.92 -21.94 -6.15
C PRO A 68 5.21 -21.79 -4.81
N HIS A 69 5.87 -22.14 -3.71
CA HIS A 69 5.28 -22.09 -2.37
C HIS A 69 5.17 -20.64 -1.88
N ASP A 70 6.24 -19.86 -2.00
CA ASP A 70 6.20 -18.44 -1.66
C ASP A 70 5.26 -17.64 -2.59
N ARG A 71 5.18 -18.02 -3.87
CA ARG A 71 4.21 -17.46 -4.82
C ARG A 71 2.76 -17.75 -4.41
N ALA A 72 2.46 -18.93 -3.89
CA ALA A 72 1.12 -19.30 -3.44
C ALA A 72 0.69 -18.54 -2.17
N LYS A 73 1.64 -18.12 -1.32
CA LYS A 73 1.37 -17.31 -0.12
C LYS A 73 1.12 -15.83 -0.43
N ALA A 74 1.66 -15.31 -1.53
CA ALA A 74 1.57 -13.88 -1.84
C ALA A 74 0.13 -13.32 -1.95
N PRO A 75 -0.81 -13.97 -2.67
CA PRO A 75 -2.19 -13.50 -2.75
C PRO A 75 -2.89 -13.41 -1.38
N PHE A 76 -2.61 -14.37 -0.49
CA PHE A 76 -3.15 -14.36 0.87
C PHE A 76 -2.72 -13.11 1.63
N TRP A 77 -1.42 -12.81 1.65
CA TRP A 77 -0.90 -11.67 2.39
C TRP A 77 -1.31 -10.33 1.75
N ALA A 78 -1.30 -10.23 0.42
CA ALA A 78 -1.80 -9.05 -0.27
C ALA A 78 -3.28 -8.78 0.06
N LYS A 79 -4.11 -9.83 0.08
CA LYS A 79 -5.51 -9.73 0.49
C LYS A 79 -5.66 -9.42 1.98
N PHE A 80 -4.80 -9.96 2.84
CA PHE A 80 -4.80 -9.65 4.27
C PHE A 80 -4.54 -8.15 4.52
N VAL A 81 -3.60 -7.55 3.80
CA VAL A 81 -3.36 -6.10 3.84
C VAL A 81 -4.64 -5.33 3.47
N ASP A 82 -5.31 -5.70 2.39
CA ASP A 82 -6.49 -4.98 1.88
C ASP A 82 -7.76 -5.21 2.70
N ASP A 83 -7.96 -6.41 3.23
CA ASP A 83 -9.18 -6.78 3.96
C ASP A 83 -9.09 -6.50 5.46
N LYS A 84 -7.87 -6.47 6.03
CA LYS A 84 -7.66 -6.38 7.50
C LYS A 84 -6.88 -5.14 7.90
N CYS A 85 -5.67 -4.94 7.38
CA CYS A 85 -4.82 -3.84 7.84
C CYS A 85 -5.35 -2.48 7.40
N MET A 86 -5.58 -2.29 6.09
CA MET A 86 -6.02 -1.02 5.51
C MET A 86 -7.36 -0.53 6.09
N PRO A 87 -8.43 -1.36 6.19
CA PRO A 87 -9.70 -0.93 6.75
C PRO A 87 -9.59 -0.55 8.23
N ALA A 88 -8.85 -1.33 9.03
CA ALA A 88 -8.64 -1.03 10.44
C ALA A 88 -7.97 0.34 10.63
N ILE A 89 -6.87 0.60 9.90
CA ILE A 89 -6.14 1.88 9.95
C ILE A 89 -7.01 3.06 9.48
N ILE A 90 -7.71 2.91 8.34
CA ILE A 90 -8.58 3.98 7.82
C ILE A 90 -9.72 4.29 8.80
N SER A 91 -10.25 3.29 9.50
CA SER A 91 -11.35 3.49 10.44
C SER A 91 -10.98 4.39 11.63
N ILE A 92 -9.70 4.49 11.98
CA ILE A 92 -9.21 5.33 13.09
C ILE A 92 -9.50 6.82 12.81
N PHE A 93 -9.36 7.26 11.55
CA PHE A 93 -9.67 8.63 11.15
C PHE A 93 -11.16 8.98 11.28
N ARG A 94 -12.05 7.98 11.34
CA ARG A 94 -13.51 8.15 11.41
C ARG A 94 -14.08 8.06 12.83
N LYS A 95 -13.27 7.69 13.82
CA LYS A 95 -13.69 7.41 15.19
C LYS A 95 -13.07 8.41 16.17
N LYS A 96 -13.66 8.55 17.36
CA LYS A 96 -13.13 9.36 18.47
C LYS A 96 -13.19 8.58 19.79
N GLY A 97 -12.43 9.05 20.78
CA GLY A 97 -12.47 8.51 22.14
C GLY A 97 -12.17 7.01 22.19
N GLU A 98 -12.96 6.27 22.97
CA GLU A 98 -12.76 4.83 23.17
C GLU A 98 -12.83 4.03 21.85
N ASP A 99 -13.69 4.41 20.92
CA ASP A 99 -13.85 3.73 19.64
C ASP A 99 -12.60 3.86 18.75
N GLN A 100 -11.97 5.03 18.80
CA GLN A 100 -10.71 5.27 18.09
C GLN A 100 -9.60 4.38 18.66
N GLN A 101 -9.55 4.25 19.98
CA GLN A 101 -8.56 3.39 20.64
C GLN A 101 -8.82 1.90 20.41
N ARG A 102 -10.08 1.47 20.34
CA ARG A 102 -10.42 0.10 19.93
C ARG A 102 -9.98 -0.19 18.49
N ALA A 103 -10.22 0.73 17.57
CA ALA A 103 -9.78 0.61 16.18
C ALA A 103 -8.24 0.59 16.06
N ALA A 104 -7.54 1.40 16.85
CA ALA A 104 -6.08 1.39 16.90
C ALA A 104 -5.52 0.05 17.38
N LYS A 105 -6.10 -0.52 18.45
CA LYS A 105 -5.71 -1.86 18.94
C LYS A 105 -5.93 -2.96 17.90
N GLU A 106 -7.05 -2.92 17.18
CA GLU A 106 -7.32 -3.85 16.07
C GLU A 106 -6.28 -3.69 14.95
N ALA A 107 -5.94 -2.44 14.58
CA ALA A 107 -4.92 -2.17 13.58
C ALA A 107 -3.54 -2.71 14.03
N GLN A 108 -3.13 -2.46 15.28
CA GLN A 108 -1.89 -2.99 15.85
C GLN A 108 -1.85 -4.53 15.83
N GLN A 109 -2.94 -5.19 16.20
CA GLN A 109 -3.03 -6.66 16.13
C GLN A 109 -2.88 -7.18 14.70
N ASN A 110 -3.55 -6.57 13.73
CA ASN A 110 -3.42 -6.94 12.32
C ASN A 110 -2.00 -6.69 11.79
N LEU A 111 -1.37 -5.57 12.17
CA LEU A 111 0.02 -5.26 11.83
C LEU A 111 1.00 -6.29 12.44
N LYS A 112 0.73 -6.77 13.66
CA LYS A 112 1.53 -7.83 14.29
C LYS A 112 1.42 -9.16 13.56
N ILE A 113 0.23 -9.51 13.08
CA ILE A 113 0.03 -10.69 12.23
C ILE A 113 0.79 -10.54 10.91
N LEU A 114 0.74 -9.35 10.30
CA LEU A 114 1.48 -9.05 9.08
C LEU A 114 3.00 -9.17 9.30
N GLU A 115 3.53 -8.69 10.44
CA GLU A 115 4.93 -8.87 10.81
C GLU A 115 5.34 -10.34 10.83
N GLY A 116 4.52 -11.22 11.42
CA GLY A 116 4.75 -12.65 11.43
C GLY A 116 4.88 -13.25 10.02
N GLY A 117 4.14 -12.68 9.05
CA GLY A 117 4.19 -13.07 7.64
C GLY A 117 5.50 -12.75 6.93
N LEU A 118 6.34 -11.86 7.47
CA LEU A 118 7.67 -11.58 6.91
C LEU A 118 8.63 -12.77 7.08
N GLU A 119 8.37 -13.70 8.02
CA GLU A 119 9.23 -14.86 8.26
C GLU A 119 10.73 -14.50 8.45
N LYS A 120 11.01 -13.33 9.06
CA LYS A 120 12.36 -12.74 9.23
C LYS A 120 13.10 -12.38 7.93
N LYS A 121 12.41 -12.38 6.79
CA LYS A 121 12.94 -11.94 5.49
C LYS A 121 12.96 -10.41 5.41
N PRO A 122 13.84 -9.80 4.59
CA PRO A 122 13.85 -8.35 4.44
C PRO A 122 12.59 -7.81 3.76
N PHE A 123 11.98 -8.60 2.88
CA PHE A 123 10.71 -8.36 2.19
C PHE A 123 9.86 -9.64 2.13
N PHE A 124 8.56 -9.51 1.86
CA PHE A 124 7.69 -10.67 1.57
C PHE A 124 8.13 -11.42 0.32
N GLY A 125 8.79 -10.74 -0.63
CA GLY A 125 9.45 -11.36 -1.77
C GLY A 125 10.85 -11.93 -1.49
N GLY A 126 11.29 -11.99 -0.23
CA GLY A 126 12.64 -12.40 0.12
C GLY A 126 13.62 -11.23 -0.04
N ASP A 127 14.59 -11.35 -0.93
CA ASP A 127 15.62 -10.33 -1.17
C ASP A 127 15.14 -9.17 -2.05
N THR A 128 14.01 -9.35 -2.74
CA THR A 128 13.41 -8.35 -3.62
C THR A 128 11.95 -8.14 -3.26
N ILE A 129 11.41 -6.95 -3.54
CA ILE A 129 9.98 -6.66 -3.32
C ILE A 129 9.08 -7.44 -4.28
N ASN A 130 7.90 -7.83 -3.80
CA ASN A 130 6.83 -8.45 -4.57
C ASN A 130 5.50 -7.65 -4.46
N ILE A 131 4.40 -8.21 -4.97
CA ILE A 131 3.05 -7.60 -4.89
C ILE A 131 2.61 -7.32 -3.44
N VAL A 132 2.94 -8.19 -2.48
CA VAL A 132 2.64 -7.97 -1.06
C VAL A 132 3.40 -6.76 -0.54
N ASP A 133 4.69 -6.64 -0.89
CA ASP A 133 5.51 -5.50 -0.48
C ASP A 133 4.97 -4.20 -1.06
N ILE A 134 4.53 -4.18 -2.32
CA ILE A 134 3.92 -3.01 -2.95
C ILE A 134 2.59 -2.64 -2.25
N ALA A 135 1.73 -3.64 -2.01
CA ALA A 135 0.43 -3.43 -1.37
C ALA A 135 0.60 -2.94 0.08
N GLY A 136 1.44 -3.62 0.86
CA GLY A 136 1.73 -3.30 2.24
C GLY A 136 2.53 -2.01 2.39
N GLY A 137 3.53 -1.76 1.54
CA GLY A 137 4.36 -0.56 1.60
C GLY A 137 3.56 0.72 1.39
N SER A 138 2.54 0.69 0.53
CA SER A 138 1.61 1.82 0.35
C SER A 138 0.82 2.19 1.62
N MET A 139 0.68 1.26 2.56
CA MET A 139 0.01 1.48 3.85
C MET A 139 0.80 2.42 4.75
N TRP A 140 2.12 2.55 4.54
CA TRP A 140 3.01 3.38 5.35
C TRP A 140 2.49 4.81 5.51
N TYR A 141 1.99 5.41 4.43
CA TYR A 141 1.44 6.77 4.47
C TYR A 141 0.23 6.90 5.39
N CYS A 142 -0.63 5.88 5.44
CA CYS A 142 -1.78 5.87 6.36
C CYS A 142 -1.34 5.64 7.80
N VAL A 143 -0.38 4.74 8.04
CA VAL A 143 0.20 4.50 9.37
C VAL A 143 0.80 5.78 9.94
N ARG A 144 1.70 6.40 9.17
CA ARG A 144 2.36 7.65 9.58
C ARG A 144 1.38 8.80 9.76
N ALA A 145 0.32 8.86 8.95
CA ALA A 145 -0.68 9.90 9.10
C ALA A 145 -1.43 9.76 10.44
N VAL A 146 -1.76 8.54 10.85
CA VAL A 146 -2.34 8.28 12.20
C VAL A 146 -1.36 8.71 13.29
N GLU A 147 -0.09 8.31 13.20
CA GLU A 147 0.91 8.63 14.21
C GLU A 147 1.12 10.14 14.38
N VAL A 148 1.16 10.89 13.27
CA VAL A 148 1.40 12.34 13.30
C VAL A 148 0.15 13.13 13.67
N HIS A 149 -1.03 12.79 13.11
CA HIS A 149 -2.25 13.61 13.26
C HIS A 149 -3.08 13.23 14.48
N ILE A 150 -3.06 11.95 14.83
CA ILE A 150 -3.88 11.40 15.90
C ILE A 150 -3.01 11.16 17.15
N GLY A 151 -1.69 11.02 16.99
CA GLY A 151 -0.76 10.80 18.10
C GLY A 151 -0.79 9.37 18.63
N ILE A 152 -1.29 8.41 17.86
CA ILE A 152 -1.34 6.99 18.23
C ILE A 152 -0.21 6.26 17.52
N ASN A 153 0.69 5.66 18.30
CA ASN A 153 1.74 4.79 17.79
C ASN A 153 1.16 3.48 17.24
N LEU A 154 1.23 3.23 15.94
CA LEU A 154 0.67 2.01 15.33
C LEU A 154 1.73 0.94 15.11
N VAL A 155 2.98 1.34 14.83
CA VAL A 155 4.11 0.43 14.64
C VAL A 155 5.14 0.71 15.73
N ASP A 156 4.98 0.02 16.85
CA ASP A 156 5.98 0.05 17.91
C ASP A 156 7.26 -0.65 17.44
N ALA A 157 8.40 0.03 17.43
CA ALA A 157 9.64 -0.54 16.90
C ALA A 157 10.29 -1.57 17.85
N GLU A 158 9.96 -1.57 19.14
CA GLU A 158 10.44 -2.57 20.09
C GLU A 158 9.65 -3.88 19.93
N ASP A 159 8.33 -3.78 19.84
CA ASP A 159 7.48 -4.96 19.62
C ASP A 159 7.51 -5.42 18.15
N MET A 160 7.39 -4.50 17.20
CA MET A 160 7.28 -4.77 15.75
C MET A 160 8.54 -4.40 14.96
N SER A 161 9.70 -4.81 15.47
CA SER A 161 11.00 -4.46 14.89
C SER A 161 11.19 -4.89 13.42
N LEU A 162 10.65 -6.04 13.01
CA LEU A 162 10.77 -6.53 11.63
C LEU A 162 9.92 -5.70 10.69
N LEU A 163 8.69 -5.40 11.09
CA LEU A 163 7.76 -4.58 10.32
C LEU A 163 8.26 -3.14 10.19
N SER A 164 8.74 -2.55 11.29
CA SER A 164 9.35 -1.22 11.30
C SER A 164 10.53 -1.15 10.32
N SER A 165 11.44 -2.11 10.41
CA SER A 165 12.60 -2.18 9.52
C SER A 165 12.21 -2.45 8.06
N TRP A 166 11.17 -3.26 7.82
CA TRP A 166 10.63 -3.53 6.49
C TRP A 166 10.05 -2.26 5.86
N PHE A 167 9.29 -1.47 6.60
CA PHE A 167 8.78 -0.20 6.11
C PHE A 167 9.91 0.75 5.70
N GLN A 168 10.94 0.88 6.55
CA GLN A 168 12.09 1.75 6.23
C GLN A 168 12.83 1.28 4.99
N ARG A 169 13.14 -0.01 4.89
CA ARG A 169 13.75 -0.59 3.69
C ARG A 169 12.90 -0.33 2.45
N PHE A 170 11.59 -0.48 2.54
CA PHE A 170 10.68 -0.31 1.41
C PHE A 170 10.65 1.15 0.91
N ILE A 171 10.50 2.13 1.80
CA ILE A 171 10.42 3.54 1.38
C ILE A 171 11.76 4.08 0.88
N ASP A 172 12.88 3.47 1.27
CA ASP A 172 14.22 3.83 0.79
C ASP A 172 14.59 3.21 -0.56
N ILE A 173 13.75 2.34 -1.14
CA ILE A 173 13.96 1.83 -2.50
C ILE A 173 13.90 3.01 -3.48
N SER A 174 14.94 3.18 -4.30
CA SER A 174 15.11 4.34 -5.19
C SER A 174 13.84 4.72 -5.97
N ILE A 175 13.22 3.75 -6.66
CA ILE A 175 11.98 3.99 -7.43
C ILE A 175 10.80 4.35 -6.52
N ILE A 176 10.70 3.74 -5.34
CA ILE A 176 9.60 4.05 -4.40
C ILE A 176 9.77 5.46 -3.86
N LYS A 177 11.00 5.86 -3.52
CA LYS A 177 11.35 7.18 -3.00
C LYS A 177 11.18 8.28 -4.04
N GLU A 178 11.59 8.04 -5.27
CA GLU A 178 11.47 8.99 -6.39
C GLU A 178 9.99 9.28 -6.71
N TYR A 179 9.16 8.24 -6.71
CA TYR A 179 7.72 8.34 -6.98
C TYR A 179 6.87 8.28 -5.71
N ALA A 180 7.42 8.73 -4.58
CA ALA A 180 6.68 8.89 -3.35
C ALA A 180 5.79 10.15 -3.44
N PRO A 181 4.53 10.12 -2.99
CA PRO A 181 3.74 11.33 -2.85
C PRO A 181 4.42 12.31 -1.88
N LEU A 182 4.27 13.61 -2.15
CA LEU A 182 4.75 14.64 -1.23
C LEU A 182 4.07 14.50 0.13
N TRP A 183 4.88 14.27 1.16
CA TRP A 183 4.39 13.98 2.50
C TRP A 183 3.49 15.09 3.06
N GLY A 184 3.89 16.35 2.92
CA GLY A 184 3.08 17.49 3.37
C GLY A 184 1.68 17.50 2.76
N ALA A 185 1.59 17.23 1.46
CA ALA A 185 0.31 17.15 0.76
C ALA A 185 -0.53 15.96 1.27
N ILE A 186 0.08 14.79 1.51
CA ILE A 186 -0.62 13.64 2.09
C ILE A 186 -1.24 14.02 3.44
N LEU A 187 -0.49 14.72 4.29
CA LEU A 187 -0.98 15.14 5.60
C LEU A 187 -2.15 16.11 5.51
N GLU A 188 -2.01 17.17 4.73
CA GLU A 188 -3.09 18.15 4.49
C GLU A 188 -4.36 17.46 3.98
N HIS A 189 -4.22 16.52 3.05
CA HIS A 189 -5.35 15.76 2.53
C HIS A 189 -6.01 14.90 3.62
N LYS A 190 -5.23 14.21 4.46
CA LYS A 190 -5.77 13.37 5.56
C LYS A 190 -6.47 14.20 6.62
N GLU A 191 -5.94 15.37 6.96
CA GLU A 191 -6.61 16.33 7.85
C GLU A 191 -7.94 16.78 7.28
N GLY A 192 -7.96 17.19 6.01
CA GLY A 192 -9.17 17.63 5.31
C GLY A 192 -10.23 16.53 5.28
N LEU A 193 -9.82 15.30 4.94
CA LEU A 193 -10.70 14.14 4.92
C LEU A 193 -11.26 13.82 6.32
N GLN A 194 -10.44 13.88 7.37
CA GLN A 194 -10.90 13.66 8.73
C GLN A 194 -11.92 14.71 9.15
N LYS A 195 -11.66 16.00 8.92
CA LYS A 195 -12.59 17.10 9.22
C LYS A 195 -13.94 16.90 8.51
N MET A 196 -13.91 16.55 7.22
CA MET A 196 -15.11 16.27 6.44
C MET A 196 -15.90 15.08 7.00
N LEU A 197 -15.24 13.94 7.26
CA LEU A 197 -15.91 12.74 7.77
C LEU A 197 -16.52 12.97 9.16
N MET A 198 -15.86 13.76 10.00
CA MET A 198 -16.40 14.15 11.31
C MET A 198 -17.63 15.05 11.18
N ALA A 199 -17.64 16.00 10.24
CA ALA A 199 -18.77 16.89 10.01
C ALA A 199 -20.01 16.18 9.41
N LEU A 200 -19.82 15.06 8.71
CA LEU A 200 -20.92 14.23 8.20
C LEU A 200 -21.50 13.27 9.24
N SER A 201 -20.85 13.13 10.41
CA SER A 201 -21.26 12.21 11.48
C SER A 201 -21.95 12.93 12.65
N THR A 202 -22.17 14.24 12.54
CA THR A 202 -22.89 15.11 13.49
C THR A 202 -24.28 15.43 12.97
#